data_AF-A0A9D4WDP2-F1
#
_entry.id   AF-A0A9D4WDP2-F1
#
_cell.length_a   1.000
_cell.length_b   1.000
_cell.length_c   1.000
_cell.angle_alpha   90.00
_cell.angle_beta   90.00
_cell.angle_gamma   90.00
#
_symmetry.space_group_name_H-M   'P 1'
#
loop_
_entity.id
_entity.type
_entity.pdbx_description
1 polymer ?
#
loop_
_entity_poly.entity_id
_entity_poly.type
_entity_poly.pdbx_seq_one_letter_code
_entity_poly.pdbx_strand_id
1 'polypeptide(L)'
;EMDKLSFEGVHYGIVSQMSFIWQQTRAPLVVPMLKILVFLCLAMSVMLFVERVYMGIVIVFLKLFGHKPEKHYKWEPLMDHDIELGNSCFPMVLVQIPMYNEKEVYQLSIGAACGLSWPSDRIIIQVLDDSTDPIIKNMVEVECERWRRKGLNIKYEIRENRNGYKAGALKEGMKHSYVKLCDYVAIFDADFQPESNFLWRTIPFLDQNPQVGLVQARWKFVNADECLMTRMQEMSLDYHFLVEQEVGSLTHAFFGFNGTAGVWRISALNEAGGWKDRTTVEDMDLAVRASLKGWKFVYLSDLKVKSELPSTFKAYRYQQHRWSCGPANLFRKMAMEIIRNKKVTMWKKFYVIYSFFFVRKIIAHVVTFTFYCVILPATVLVPEVEVPKWGAVYIPSIITLLNAVGTPRSFHLIILWILFENVMSMHRTKATLIGLFEAGRVNEWVVTEKLGDALKIKSGGKAARKPHIRFNGRLHFLELGVGAYLFLCGCYDLAFGKNHFFIYLFMQSIAFFVVGVGYVGIYVPSS
;
A
#
# COMPACT_ATOMS: atom_id res chain seq x y z
N GLU A 1 -30.72 -55.62 7.13
CA GLU A 1 -30.65 -54.82 8.38
C GLU A 1 -29.35 -55.00 9.17
N MET A 2 -28.70 -56.18 9.17
CA MET A 2 -27.43 -56.40 9.89
C MET A 2 -26.22 -55.53 9.44
N ASP A 3 -26.13 -55.15 8.16
CA ASP A 3 -25.01 -54.29 7.68
C ASP A 3 -25.15 -52.80 8.03
N LYS A 4 -26.36 -52.33 8.37
CA LYS A 4 -26.55 -50.94 8.85
C LYS A 4 -26.14 -50.80 10.32
N LEU A 5 -26.42 -51.81 11.14
CA LEU A 5 -26.05 -51.86 12.56
C LEU A 5 -24.53 -51.96 12.78
N SER A 6 -23.80 -52.66 11.90
CA SER A 6 -22.34 -52.76 12.00
C SER A 6 -21.63 -51.44 11.64
N PHE A 7 -22.13 -50.73 10.62
CA PHE A 7 -21.62 -49.42 10.23
C PHE A 7 -21.89 -48.35 11.29
N GLU A 8 -23.07 -48.33 11.91
CA GLU A 8 -23.41 -47.40 12.99
C GLU A 8 -22.55 -47.62 14.25
N GLY A 9 -22.28 -48.88 14.62
CA GLY A 9 -21.43 -49.23 15.76
C GLY A 9 -19.96 -48.84 15.59
N VAL A 10 -19.40 -49.01 14.39
CA VAL A 10 -18.03 -48.57 14.06
C VAL A 10 -17.94 -47.03 14.07
N HIS A 11 -18.96 -46.34 13.56
CA HIS A 11 -19.00 -44.88 13.55
C HIS A 11 -19.08 -44.30 14.98
N TYR A 12 -19.85 -44.93 15.87
CA TYR A 12 -19.92 -44.58 17.30
C TYR A 12 -18.60 -44.83 18.05
N GLY A 13 -17.92 -45.93 17.73
CA GLY A 13 -16.59 -46.26 18.27
C GLY A 13 -15.53 -45.22 17.91
N ILE A 14 -15.51 -44.78 16.64
CA ILE A 14 -14.56 -43.77 16.17
C ILE A 14 -14.86 -42.40 16.81
N VAL A 15 -16.14 -41.98 16.86
CA VAL A 15 -16.53 -40.69 17.45
C VAL A 15 -16.21 -40.63 18.95
N SER A 16 -16.46 -41.72 19.69
CA SER A 16 -16.13 -41.80 21.11
C SER A 16 -14.62 -41.79 21.37
N GLN A 17 -13.83 -42.49 20.55
CA GLN A 17 -12.36 -42.44 20.62
C GLN A 17 -11.81 -41.04 20.29
N MET A 18 -12.35 -40.38 19.26
CA MET A 18 -11.96 -39.00 18.92
C MET A 18 -12.33 -38.02 20.04
N SER A 19 -13.50 -38.17 20.67
CA SER A 19 -13.90 -37.36 21.82
C SER A 19 -13.01 -37.58 23.04
N PHE A 20 -12.60 -38.83 23.30
CA PHE A 20 -11.69 -39.16 24.39
C PHE A 20 -10.28 -38.58 24.17
N ILE A 21 -9.72 -38.75 22.96
CA ILE A 21 -8.44 -38.15 22.57
C ILE A 21 -8.50 -36.63 22.63
N TRP A 22 -9.60 -36.02 22.17
CA TRP A 22 -9.82 -34.58 22.28
C TRP A 22 -9.82 -34.11 23.72
N GLN A 23 -10.54 -34.77 24.63
CA GLN A 23 -10.54 -34.41 26.04
C GLN A 23 -9.15 -34.56 26.70
N GLN A 24 -8.43 -35.64 26.38
CA GLN A 24 -7.11 -35.92 26.95
C GLN A 24 -6.01 -34.98 26.42
N THR A 25 -6.12 -34.49 25.19
CA THR A 25 -5.15 -33.56 24.57
C THR A 25 -5.51 -32.08 24.76
N ARG A 26 -6.81 -31.76 24.86
CA ARG A 26 -7.31 -30.38 24.96
C ARG A 26 -6.82 -29.67 26.20
N ALA A 27 -7.04 -30.24 27.37
CA ALA A 27 -6.72 -29.60 28.64
C ALA A 27 -5.20 -29.36 28.84
N PRO A 28 -4.30 -30.34 28.61
CA PRO A 28 -2.87 -30.15 28.86
C PRO A 28 -2.11 -29.42 27.74
N LEU A 29 -2.59 -29.45 26.49
CA LEU A 29 -1.83 -28.91 25.34
C LEU A 29 -2.55 -27.76 24.63
N VAL A 30 -3.79 -27.97 24.19
CA VAL A 30 -4.51 -27.00 23.35
C VAL A 30 -4.85 -25.74 24.14
N VAL A 31 -5.38 -25.88 25.36
CA VAL A 31 -5.76 -24.75 26.23
C VAL A 31 -4.56 -23.83 26.54
N PRO A 32 -3.42 -24.32 27.08
CA PRO A 32 -2.29 -23.43 27.38
C PRO A 32 -1.68 -22.80 26.12
N MET A 33 -1.58 -23.55 25.02
CA MET A 33 -1.10 -23.01 23.74
C MET A 33 -2.00 -21.88 23.24
N LEU A 34 -3.32 -22.09 23.26
CA LEU A 34 -4.28 -21.08 22.81
C LEU A 34 -4.29 -19.85 23.74
N LYS A 35 -4.13 -20.03 25.07
CA LYS A 35 -3.96 -18.90 26.00
C LYS A 35 -2.73 -18.06 25.68
N ILE A 36 -1.60 -18.69 25.36
CA ILE A 36 -0.38 -17.98 24.94
C ILE A 36 -0.63 -17.24 23.63
N LEU A 37 -1.25 -17.88 22.63
CA LEU A 37 -1.55 -17.24 21.35
C LEU A 37 -2.51 -16.06 21.49
N VAL A 38 -3.53 -16.17 22.35
CA VAL A 38 -4.44 -15.06 22.70
C VAL A 38 -3.64 -13.93 23.35
N PHE A 39 -2.79 -14.22 24.34
CA PHE A 39 -1.96 -13.20 24.99
C PHE A 39 -1.05 -12.46 23.99
N LEU A 40 -0.38 -13.19 23.08
CA LEU A 40 0.45 -12.60 22.04
C LEU A 40 -0.37 -11.71 21.08
N CYS A 41 -1.56 -12.17 20.66
CA CYS A 41 -2.46 -11.38 19.82
C CYS A 41 -2.96 -10.11 20.52
N LEU A 42 -3.28 -10.19 21.81
CA LEU A 42 -3.69 -9.05 22.60
C LEU A 42 -2.54 -8.04 22.76
N ALA A 43 -1.32 -8.50 23.06
CA ALA A 43 -0.15 -7.63 23.14
C ALA A 43 0.10 -6.90 21.83
N MET A 44 0.10 -7.62 20.70
CA MET A 44 0.21 -7.04 19.36
C MET A 44 -0.92 -6.05 19.04
N SER A 45 -2.16 -6.34 19.47
CA SER A 45 -3.31 -5.46 19.29
C SER A 45 -3.16 -4.17 20.10
N VAL A 46 -2.64 -4.24 21.33
CA VAL A 46 -2.32 -3.06 22.15
C VAL A 46 -1.23 -2.22 21.50
N MET A 47 -0.16 -2.84 20.99
CA MET A 47 0.89 -2.11 20.28
C MET A 47 0.34 -1.32 19.09
N LEU A 48 -0.49 -1.97 18.27
CA LEU A 48 -1.15 -1.32 17.14
C LEU A 48 -2.10 -0.21 17.61
N PHE A 49 -2.89 -0.46 18.66
CA PHE A 49 -3.80 0.51 19.25
C PHE A 49 -3.08 1.78 19.71
N VAL A 50 -1.99 1.62 20.47
CA VAL A 50 -1.18 2.74 20.98
C VAL A 50 -0.63 3.57 19.82
N GLU A 51 -0.14 2.94 18.75
CA GLU A 51 0.33 3.66 17.57
C GLU A 51 -0.79 4.45 16.87
N ARG A 52 -1.97 3.85 16.70
CA ARG A 52 -3.12 4.50 16.05
C ARG A 52 -3.64 5.67 16.88
N VAL A 53 -3.72 5.51 18.20
CA VAL A 53 -4.11 6.58 19.12
C VAL A 53 -3.08 7.71 19.10
N TYR A 54 -1.77 7.39 19.16
CA TYR A 54 -0.71 8.38 19.04
C TYR A 54 -0.83 9.20 17.74
N MET A 55 -0.94 8.52 16.59
CA MET A 55 -1.10 9.18 15.29
C MET A 55 -2.38 10.03 15.24
N GLY A 56 -3.48 9.54 15.81
CA GLY A 56 -4.75 10.24 15.93
C GLY A 56 -4.64 11.53 16.77
N ILE A 57 -3.98 11.46 17.93
CA ILE A 57 -3.74 12.63 18.79
C ILE A 57 -2.89 13.66 18.06
N VAL A 58 -1.78 13.22 17.44
CA VAL A 58 -0.89 14.14 16.72
C VAL A 58 -1.62 14.83 15.58
N ILE A 59 -2.36 14.09 14.74
CA ILE A 59 -3.05 14.72 13.61
C ILE A 59 -4.17 15.68 14.05
N VAL A 60 -4.89 15.36 15.13
CA VAL A 60 -5.89 16.27 15.71
C VAL A 60 -5.22 17.54 16.23
N PHE A 61 -4.12 17.41 16.97
CA PHE A 61 -3.34 18.55 17.44
C PHE A 61 -2.87 19.43 16.26
N LEU A 62 -2.30 18.82 15.22
CA LEU A 62 -1.82 19.54 14.04
C LEU A 62 -2.94 20.34 13.36
N LYS A 63 -4.13 19.74 13.22
CA LYS A 63 -5.30 20.39 12.62
C LYS A 63 -5.83 21.53 13.49
N LEU A 64 -5.91 21.34 14.81
CA LEU A 64 -6.37 22.36 15.76
C LEU A 64 -5.45 23.58 15.79
N PHE A 65 -4.14 23.37 15.76
CA PHE A 65 -3.14 24.46 15.79
C PHE A 65 -2.70 24.93 14.40
N GLY A 66 -3.36 24.47 13.33
CA GLY A 66 -3.07 24.85 11.95
C GLY A 66 -1.59 24.70 11.58
N HIS A 67 -0.92 23.66 12.07
CA HIS A 67 0.47 23.37 11.74
C HIS A 67 0.52 22.85 10.29
N LYS A 68 1.09 23.67 9.41
CA LYS A 68 1.32 23.29 8.01
C LYS A 68 2.82 23.17 7.72
N PRO A 69 3.25 22.41 6.70
CA PRO A 69 4.65 22.31 6.33
C PRO A 69 5.35 23.66 6.13
N GLU A 70 4.66 24.66 5.59
CA GLU A 70 5.17 26.02 5.35
C GLU A 70 5.54 26.77 6.64
N LYS A 71 5.02 26.35 7.80
CA LYS A 71 5.39 26.95 9.11
C LYS A 71 6.68 26.36 9.68
N HIS A 72 7.06 25.15 9.27
CA HIS A 72 8.24 24.44 9.77
C HIS A 72 9.42 24.49 8.80
N TYR A 73 9.13 24.56 7.50
CA TYR A 73 10.10 24.64 6.44
C TYR A 73 9.87 25.93 5.67
N LYS A 74 10.97 26.59 5.29
CA LYS A 74 10.88 27.81 4.49
C LYS A 74 10.22 27.47 3.16
N TRP A 75 9.20 28.25 2.80
CA TRP A 75 8.52 28.16 1.52
C TRP A 75 8.34 29.58 1.01
N GLU A 76 9.14 29.93 0.01
CA GLU A 76 9.13 31.24 -0.63
C GLU A 76 9.06 31.03 -2.14
N PRO A 77 8.14 31.69 -2.86
CA PRO A 77 8.10 31.60 -4.32
C PRO A 77 9.45 32.03 -4.91
N LEU A 78 9.97 31.22 -5.84
CA LEU A 78 11.26 31.49 -6.50
C LEU A 78 11.24 32.72 -7.43
N MET A 79 10.08 33.35 -7.63
CA MET A 79 9.91 34.50 -8.54
C MET A 79 10.59 35.79 -8.04
N ASP A 80 10.92 35.91 -6.76
CA ASP A 80 11.54 37.11 -6.20
C ASP A 80 13.08 37.11 -6.30
N HIS A 81 13.68 36.09 -6.94
CA HIS A 81 15.12 35.98 -7.06
C HIS A 81 15.59 36.68 -8.34
N ASP A 82 16.08 37.92 -8.16
CA ASP A 82 16.89 38.72 -9.09
C ASP A 82 16.46 38.68 -10.57
N ILE A 83 15.77 39.74 -11.00
CA ILE A 83 15.27 39.92 -12.36
C ILE A 83 16.40 39.79 -13.40
N GLU A 84 17.65 40.11 -13.03
CA GLU A 84 18.82 40.01 -13.92
C GLU A 84 19.19 38.55 -14.25
N LEU A 85 18.90 37.60 -13.36
CA LEU A 85 19.16 36.17 -13.58
C LEU A 85 18.09 35.50 -14.47
N GLY A 86 16.91 36.10 -14.65
CA GLY A 86 15.84 35.56 -15.49
C GLY A 86 15.50 34.11 -15.15
N ASN A 87 15.41 33.22 -16.15
CA ASN A 87 15.12 31.79 -15.90
C ASN A 87 16.25 31.05 -15.14
N SER A 88 17.45 31.65 -15.02
CA SER A 88 18.59 30.98 -14.38
C SER A 88 18.53 30.92 -12.87
N CYS A 89 17.63 31.68 -12.24
CA CYS A 89 17.33 31.52 -10.81
C CYS A 89 16.54 30.24 -10.52
N PHE A 90 15.95 29.59 -11.53
CA PHE A 90 15.22 28.35 -11.36
C PHE A 90 16.14 27.14 -11.47
N PRO A 91 16.05 26.18 -10.53
CA PRO A 91 16.81 24.95 -10.60
C PRO A 91 16.35 24.07 -11.77
N MET A 92 17.27 23.26 -12.27
CA MET A 92 17.00 22.31 -13.35
C MET A 92 16.25 21.09 -12.79
N VAL A 93 15.09 20.77 -13.36
CA VAL A 93 14.23 19.67 -12.91
C VAL A 93 14.13 18.58 -13.97
N LEU A 94 14.45 17.35 -13.59
CA LEU A 94 14.15 16.15 -14.35
C LEU A 94 12.77 15.61 -13.95
N VAL A 95 11.94 15.21 -14.91
CA VAL A 95 10.67 14.51 -14.67
C VAL A 95 10.76 13.14 -15.29
N GLN A 96 10.77 12.08 -14.48
CA GLN A 96 10.85 10.70 -14.92
C GLN A 96 9.49 10.02 -14.95
N ILE A 97 9.20 9.34 -16.07
CA ILE A 97 7.99 8.55 -16.27
C ILE A 97 8.39 7.12 -16.68
N PRO A 98 8.52 6.17 -15.74
CA PRO A 98 8.72 4.77 -16.07
C PRO A 98 7.43 4.16 -16.65
N MET A 99 7.55 3.47 -17.78
CA MET A 99 6.44 2.84 -18.49
C MET A 99 6.74 1.37 -18.79
N TYR A 100 5.70 0.53 -18.74
CA TYR A 100 5.77 -0.86 -19.17
C TYR A 100 4.42 -1.39 -19.66
N ASN A 101 4.26 -1.48 -20.99
CA ASN A 101 3.04 -1.95 -21.66
C ASN A 101 1.77 -1.15 -21.25
N GLU A 102 1.91 0.15 -21.00
CA GLU A 102 0.85 1.03 -20.44
C GLU A 102 -0.02 1.65 -21.54
N LYS A 103 -0.71 0.81 -22.31
CA LYS A 103 -1.47 1.22 -23.51
C LYS A 103 -2.59 2.22 -23.20
N GLU A 104 -3.25 2.07 -22.07
CA GLU A 104 -4.46 2.83 -21.72
C GLU A 104 -4.14 4.23 -21.17
N VAL A 105 -2.94 4.43 -20.63
CA VAL A 105 -2.60 5.62 -19.83
C VAL A 105 -1.42 6.44 -20.37
N TYR A 106 -0.63 5.92 -21.32
CA TYR A 106 0.60 6.59 -21.79
C TYR A 106 0.36 8.04 -22.26
N GLN A 107 -0.69 8.31 -23.04
CA GLN A 107 -0.98 9.66 -23.55
C GLN A 107 -1.31 10.63 -22.43
N LEU A 108 -2.11 10.19 -21.45
CA LEU A 108 -2.47 11.02 -20.30
C LEU A 108 -1.25 11.32 -19.45
N SER A 109 -0.41 10.31 -19.21
CA SER A 109 0.79 10.45 -18.38
C SER A 109 1.79 11.43 -18.98
N ILE A 110 2.17 11.20 -20.26
CA ILE A 110 3.10 12.07 -20.98
C ILE A 110 2.52 13.47 -21.09
N GLY A 111 1.23 13.58 -21.45
CA GLY A 111 0.56 14.87 -21.54
C GLY A 111 0.51 15.64 -20.22
N ALA A 112 0.30 14.96 -19.09
CA ALA A 112 0.28 15.61 -17.78
C ALA A 112 1.68 16.08 -17.35
N ALA A 113 2.72 15.28 -17.59
CA ALA A 113 4.10 15.67 -17.31
C ALA A 113 4.57 16.82 -18.22
N CYS A 114 4.24 16.77 -19.51
CA CYS A 114 4.50 17.86 -20.46
C CYS A 114 3.67 19.12 -20.16
N GLY A 115 2.56 18.99 -19.43
CA GLY A 115 1.71 20.10 -18.99
C GLY A 115 2.16 20.76 -17.69
N LEU A 116 3.28 20.33 -17.09
CA LEU A 116 3.85 20.98 -15.91
C LEU A 116 4.35 22.39 -16.26
N SER A 117 3.92 23.35 -15.46
CA SER A 117 4.37 24.74 -15.59
C SER A 117 5.73 24.87 -14.90
N TRP A 118 6.78 25.07 -15.69
CA TRP A 118 8.14 25.39 -15.25
C TRP A 118 8.85 26.08 -16.42
N PRO A 119 9.90 26.89 -16.22
CA PRO A 119 10.65 27.45 -17.34
C PRO A 119 11.12 26.34 -18.29
N SER A 120 10.85 26.50 -19.59
CA SER A 120 11.02 25.43 -20.59
C SER A 120 12.49 25.00 -20.78
N ASP A 121 13.43 25.91 -20.53
CA ASP A 121 14.87 25.64 -20.50
C ASP A 121 15.33 24.98 -19.19
N ARG A 122 14.47 24.92 -18.17
CA ARG A 122 14.75 24.39 -16.82
C ARG A 122 14.06 23.08 -16.49
N ILE A 123 13.38 22.47 -17.45
CA ILE A 123 12.69 21.19 -17.29
C ILE A 123 13.10 20.19 -18.37
N ILE A 124 13.31 18.94 -17.97
CA ILE A 124 13.58 17.82 -18.88
C ILE A 124 12.58 16.72 -18.56
N ILE A 125 11.77 16.31 -19.53
CA ILE A 125 10.88 15.15 -19.40
C ILE A 125 11.62 13.91 -19.92
N GLN A 126 11.72 12.86 -19.11
CA GLN A 126 12.38 11.61 -19.47
C GLN A 126 11.36 10.46 -19.34
N VAL A 127 10.96 9.91 -20.49
CA VAL A 127 10.13 8.72 -20.57
C VAL A 127 11.05 7.51 -20.65
N LEU A 128 10.94 6.61 -19.65
CA LEU A 128 11.75 5.40 -19.53
C LEU A 128 10.88 4.20 -19.90
N ASP A 129 10.98 3.75 -21.15
CA ASP A 129 10.08 2.74 -21.70
C ASP A 129 10.70 1.34 -21.72
N ASP A 130 10.19 0.49 -20.84
CA ASP A 130 10.57 -0.92 -20.70
C ASP A 130 9.62 -1.86 -21.47
N SER A 131 8.68 -1.31 -22.26
CA SER A 131 7.64 -2.09 -22.95
C SER A 131 8.24 -3.16 -23.86
N THR A 132 7.64 -4.35 -23.80
CA THR A 132 8.02 -5.50 -24.62
C THR A 132 7.11 -5.66 -25.84
N ASP A 133 5.91 -5.05 -25.82
CA ASP A 133 5.01 -5.01 -26.96
C ASP A 133 5.49 -3.94 -27.96
N PRO A 134 5.89 -4.34 -29.19
CA PRO A 134 6.38 -3.39 -30.20
C PRO A 134 5.36 -2.33 -30.60
N ILE A 135 4.06 -2.66 -30.56
CA ILE A 135 2.98 -1.74 -30.93
C ILE A 135 2.88 -0.64 -29.87
N ILE A 136 2.87 -1.02 -28.60
CA ILE A 136 2.81 -0.06 -27.48
C ILE A 136 4.06 0.81 -27.48
N LYS A 137 5.23 0.21 -27.68
CA LYS A 137 6.51 0.93 -27.76
C LYS A 137 6.48 2.03 -28.83
N ASN A 138 6.03 1.70 -30.03
CA ASN A 138 5.87 2.67 -31.12
C ASN A 138 4.84 3.77 -30.78
N MET A 139 3.74 3.43 -30.09
CA MET A 139 2.75 4.44 -29.65
C MET A 139 3.35 5.45 -28.67
N VAL A 140 4.16 4.99 -27.71
CA VAL A 140 4.83 5.86 -26.73
C VAL A 140 5.86 6.76 -27.41
N GLU A 141 6.67 6.20 -28.31
CA GLU A 141 7.67 6.94 -29.08
C GLU A 141 7.04 8.06 -29.93
N VAL A 142 5.97 7.75 -30.67
CA VAL A 142 5.24 8.73 -31.49
C VAL A 142 4.65 9.87 -30.65
N GLU A 143 4.12 9.57 -29.47
CA GLU A 143 3.61 10.62 -28.56
C GLU A 143 4.76 11.49 -28.03
N CYS A 144 5.92 10.90 -27.69
CA CYS A 144 7.11 11.66 -27.31
C CYS A 144 7.59 12.58 -28.44
N GLU A 145 7.63 12.10 -29.68
CA GLU A 145 7.97 12.92 -30.85
C GLU A 145 7.00 14.09 -31.05
N ARG A 146 5.71 13.84 -30.84
CA ARG A 146 4.68 14.88 -30.94
C ARG A 146 4.92 16.02 -29.95
N TRP A 147 5.28 15.72 -28.71
CA TRP A 147 5.63 16.75 -27.71
C TRP A 147 6.98 17.41 -28.02
N ARG A 148 7.94 16.66 -28.55
CA ARG A 148 9.23 17.22 -29.02
C ARG A 148 9.03 18.25 -30.14
N ARG A 149 8.15 17.98 -31.12
CA ARG A 149 7.79 18.91 -32.20
C ARG A 149 7.11 20.19 -31.70
N LYS A 150 6.48 20.16 -30.53
CA LYS A 150 5.92 21.34 -29.86
C LYS A 150 6.99 22.17 -29.11
N GLY A 151 8.26 21.78 -29.18
CA GLY A 151 9.37 22.50 -28.55
C GLY A 151 9.67 22.08 -27.11
N LEU A 152 9.04 21.02 -26.58
CA LEU A 152 9.36 20.53 -25.24
C LEU A 152 10.63 19.67 -25.24
N ASN A 153 11.42 19.80 -24.18
CA ASN A 153 12.60 18.98 -23.95
C ASN A 153 12.21 17.61 -23.39
N ILE A 154 11.75 16.71 -24.28
CA ILE A 154 11.38 15.34 -23.96
C ILE A 154 12.36 14.31 -24.55
N LYS A 155 12.83 13.41 -23.68
CA LYS A 155 13.73 12.29 -23.97
C LYS A 155 12.96 10.99 -23.86
N TYR A 156 13.03 10.19 -24.91
CA TYR A 156 12.47 8.84 -24.95
C TYR A 156 13.66 7.89 -24.85
N GLU A 157 13.74 7.15 -23.76
CA GLU A 157 14.88 6.30 -23.43
C GLU A 157 14.40 4.86 -23.26
N ILE A 158 15.14 3.94 -23.88
CA ILE A 158 14.88 2.50 -23.85
C ILE A 158 16.13 1.77 -23.40
N ARG A 159 15.97 0.58 -22.83
CA ARG A 159 17.10 -0.29 -22.46
C ARG A 159 16.91 -1.70 -23.01
N GLU A 160 18.02 -2.42 -23.16
CA GLU A 160 18.04 -3.75 -23.76
C GLU A 160 17.54 -4.87 -22.82
N ASN A 161 17.71 -4.69 -21.51
CA ASN A 161 17.31 -5.66 -20.50
C ASN A 161 16.43 -5.03 -19.43
N ARG A 162 15.56 -5.83 -18.83
CA ARG A 162 14.60 -5.39 -17.81
C ARG A 162 15.02 -5.75 -16.39
N ASN A 163 16.32 -5.93 -16.17
CA ASN A 163 16.84 -6.27 -14.86
C ASN A 163 16.49 -5.18 -13.85
N GLY A 164 15.98 -5.58 -12.69
CA GLY A 164 15.54 -4.67 -11.64
C GLY A 164 14.24 -3.91 -11.92
N TYR A 165 13.49 -4.25 -12.98
CA TYR A 165 12.19 -3.64 -13.32
C TYR A 165 12.23 -2.10 -13.25
N LYS A 166 11.23 -1.45 -12.62
CA LYS A 166 11.15 0.01 -12.42
C LYS A 166 12.43 0.59 -11.79
N ALA A 167 12.98 -0.04 -10.76
CA ALA A 167 14.20 0.41 -10.09
C ALA A 167 15.38 0.47 -11.06
N GLY A 168 15.52 -0.55 -11.91
CA GLY A 168 16.55 -0.61 -12.94
C GLY A 168 16.35 0.45 -14.02
N ALA A 169 15.11 0.68 -14.48
CA ALA A 169 14.80 1.71 -15.47
C ALA A 169 15.16 3.11 -14.94
N LEU A 170 14.73 3.43 -13.71
CA LEU A 170 15.08 4.70 -13.04
C LEU A 170 16.60 4.84 -12.85
N LYS A 171 17.30 3.76 -12.49
CA LYS A 171 18.76 3.75 -12.33
C LYS A 171 19.50 4.05 -13.63
N GLU A 172 19.11 3.43 -14.74
CA GLU A 172 19.71 3.70 -16.06
C GLU A 172 19.39 5.13 -16.52
N GLY A 173 18.14 5.57 -16.31
CA GLY A 173 17.70 6.94 -16.62
C GLY A 173 18.56 8.01 -15.95
N MET A 174 19.03 7.76 -14.71
CA MET A 174 19.91 8.70 -13.99
C MET A 174 21.34 8.80 -14.54
N LYS A 175 21.78 7.90 -15.44
CA LYS A 175 23.16 7.88 -15.97
C LYS A 175 23.37 8.82 -17.16
N HIS A 176 22.31 9.29 -17.79
CA HIS A 176 22.42 10.15 -18.97
C HIS A 176 23.12 11.47 -18.65
N SER A 177 23.91 11.98 -19.59
CA SER A 177 24.74 13.18 -19.40
C SER A 177 23.93 14.41 -19.02
N TYR A 178 22.73 14.57 -19.61
CA TYR A 178 21.84 15.70 -19.33
C TYR A 178 21.28 15.69 -17.90
N VAL A 179 21.21 14.53 -17.24
CA VAL A 179 20.73 14.43 -15.85
C VAL A 179 21.72 15.06 -14.87
N LYS A 180 23.01 15.13 -15.23
CA LYS A 180 24.03 15.80 -14.40
C LYS A 180 23.81 17.31 -14.28
N LEU A 181 22.99 17.88 -15.16
CA LEU A 181 22.61 19.29 -15.11
C LEU A 181 21.42 19.53 -14.17
N CYS A 182 20.73 18.47 -13.72
CA CYS A 182 19.53 18.57 -12.90
C CYS A 182 19.85 18.59 -11.40
N ASP A 183 19.15 19.43 -10.66
CA ASP A 183 19.22 19.52 -9.20
C ASP A 183 18.19 18.59 -8.53
N TYR A 184 17.03 18.45 -9.19
CA TYR A 184 15.87 17.74 -8.67
C TYR A 184 15.32 16.74 -9.69
N VAL A 185 14.74 15.64 -9.20
CA VAL A 185 14.02 14.66 -10.02
C VAL A 185 12.62 14.39 -9.47
N ALA A 186 11.60 14.68 -10.26
CA ALA A 186 10.21 14.33 -10.01
C ALA A 186 9.89 12.98 -10.67
N ILE A 187 9.15 12.11 -9.98
CA ILE A 187 8.84 10.76 -10.47
C ILE A 187 7.34 10.57 -10.52
N PHE A 188 6.83 10.15 -11.67
CA PHE A 188 5.42 9.83 -11.88
C PHE A 188 5.26 8.48 -12.55
N ASP A 189 4.52 7.57 -11.91
CA ASP A 189 4.07 6.34 -12.57
C ASP A 189 3.12 6.65 -13.73
N ALA A 190 2.98 5.70 -14.65
CA ALA A 190 2.24 5.91 -15.90
C ALA A 190 0.75 6.24 -15.71
N ASP A 191 0.14 5.94 -14.56
CA ASP A 191 -1.24 6.31 -14.25
C ASP A 191 -1.40 7.66 -13.50
N PHE A 192 -0.28 8.33 -13.18
CA PHE A 192 -0.28 9.57 -12.41
C PHE A 192 -0.41 10.80 -13.30
N GLN A 193 -1.27 11.73 -12.86
CA GLN A 193 -1.52 12.99 -13.56
C GLN A 193 -1.33 14.17 -12.58
N PRO A 194 -0.11 14.76 -12.53
CA PRO A 194 0.12 15.96 -11.74
C PRO A 194 -0.64 17.17 -12.32
N GLU A 195 -1.01 18.10 -11.44
CA GLU A 195 -1.50 19.42 -11.85
C GLU A 195 -0.33 20.29 -12.34
N SER A 196 -0.61 21.26 -13.22
CA SER A 196 0.42 22.08 -13.86
C SER A 196 1.30 22.84 -12.85
N ASN A 197 0.75 23.21 -11.70
CA ASN A 197 1.48 23.92 -10.64
C ASN A 197 2.27 23.00 -9.69
N PHE A 198 2.36 21.69 -9.94
CA PHE A 198 3.01 20.74 -9.02
C PHE A 198 4.43 21.16 -8.65
N LEU A 199 5.28 21.50 -9.63
CA LEU A 199 6.67 21.89 -9.40
C LEU A 199 6.78 23.20 -8.60
N TRP A 200 5.93 24.18 -8.89
CA TRP A 200 5.85 25.45 -8.14
C TRP A 200 5.52 25.23 -6.66
N ARG A 201 4.79 24.17 -6.33
CA ARG A 201 4.42 23.85 -4.96
C ARG A 201 5.47 23.00 -4.24
N THR A 202 6.22 22.16 -4.96
CA THR A 202 7.19 21.24 -4.35
C THR A 202 8.62 21.78 -4.31
N ILE A 203 9.10 22.41 -5.37
CA ILE A 203 10.51 22.80 -5.52
C ILE A 203 10.95 23.82 -4.45
N PRO A 204 10.15 24.86 -4.10
CA PRO A 204 10.58 25.82 -3.07
C PRO A 204 10.93 25.20 -1.72
N PHE A 205 10.23 24.14 -1.30
CA PHE A 205 10.57 23.42 -0.06
C PHE A 205 11.95 22.78 -0.12
N LEU A 206 12.33 22.25 -1.28
CA LEU A 206 13.66 21.67 -1.46
C LEU A 206 14.69 22.79 -1.50
N ASP A 207 14.48 23.79 -2.35
CA ASP A 207 15.44 24.85 -2.63
C ASP A 207 15.82 25.65 -1.37
N GLN A 208 14.83 26.10 -0.62
CA GLN A 208 15.02 26.93 0.58
C GLN A 208 15.49 26.13 1.81
N ASN A 209 15.52 24.79 1.73
CA ASN A 209 15.88 23.92 2.87
C ASN A 209 16.90 22.85 2.43
N PRO A 210 18.21 23.13 2.56
CA PRO A 210 19.28 22.23 2.10
C PRO A 210 19.25 20.82 2.69
N GLN A 211 18.66 20.64 3.88
CA GLN A 211 18.51 19.36 4.57
C GLN A 211 17.33 18.49 4.07
N VAL A 212 16.44 19.06 3.24
CA VAL A 212 15.29 18.34 2.70
C VAL A 212 15.72 17.57 1.45
N GLY A 213 15.50 16.26 1.49
CA GLY A 213 15.87 15.34 0.40
C GLY A 213 14.69 14.91 -0.46
N LEU A 214 13.47 14.93 0.09
CA LEU A 214 12.25 14.47 -0.57
C LEU A 214 11.07 15.37 -0.19
N VAL A 215 10.28 15.75 -1.20
CA VAL A 215 8.92 16.29 -1.04
C VAL A 215 7.93 15.33 -1.69
N GLN A 216 6.90 14.89 -0.97
CA GLN A 216 5.89 13.95 -1.45
C GLN A 216 4.51 14.62 -1.45
N ALA A 217 3.79 14.49 -2.56
CA ALA A 217 2.40 14.88 -2.67
C ALA A 217 1.45 13.72 -2.33
N ARG A 218 0.23 14.08 -1.93
CA ARG A 218 -0.86 13.14 -1.65
C ARG A 218 -1.42 12.53 -2.94
N TRP A 219 -1.82 11.26 -2.88
CA TRP A 219 -2.55 10.61 -3.95
C TRP A 219 -4.05 10.89 -3.88
N LYS A 220 -4.67 11.08 -5.04
CA LYS A 220 -6.12 11.19 -5.21
C LYS A 220 -6.58 10.17 -6.23
N PHE A 221 -7.58 9.37 -5.88
CA PHE A 221 -8.06 8.28 -6.73
C PHE A 221 -9.20 8.75 -7.62
N VAL A 222 -9.11 8.48 -8.93
CA VAL A 222 -10.13 8.90 -9.90
C VAL A 222 -11.26 7.88 -10.06
N ASN A 223 -11.02 6.61 -9.73
CA ASN A 223 -11.95 5.49 -9.89
C ASN A 223 -12.42 4.88 -8.56
N ALA A 224 -12.35 5.64 -7.46
CA ALA A 224 -12.85 5.21 -6.14
C ALA A 224 -14.37 4.88 -6.13
N ASP A 225 -15.10 5.34 -7.14
CA ASP A 225 -16.55 5.18 -7.26
C ASP A 225 -16.93 4.11 -8.30
N GLU A 226 -15.94 3.42 -8.88
CA GLU A 226 -16.14 2.38 -9.91
C GLU A 226 -16.85 1.14 -9.36
N CYS A 227 -16.48 0.67 -8.16
CA CYS A 227 -17.13 -0.43 -7.48
C CYS A 227 -16.90 -0.40 -5.96
N LEU A 228 -17.61 -1.26 -5.23
CA LEU A 228 -17.47 -1.35 -3.78
C LEU A 228 -16.01 -1.65 -3.34
N MET A 229 -15.29 -2.46 -4.12
CA MET A 229 -13.89 -2.79 -3.83
C MET A 229 -12.97 -1.57 -3.98
N THR A 230 -13.11 -0.77 -5.04
CA THR A 230 -12.30 0.47 -5.19
C THR A 230 -12.66 1.49 -4.12
N ARG A 231 -13.92 1.52 -3.67
CA ARG A 231 -14.32 2.35 -2.53
C ARG A 231 -13.68 1.91 -1.21
N MET A 232 -13.63 0.60 -0.94
CA MET A 232 -12.95 0.05 0.23
C MET A 232 -11.43 0.30 0.20
N GLN A 233 -10.82 0.21 -0.99
CA GLN A 233 -9.39 0.54 -1.17
C GLN A 233 -9.09 2.00 -0.84
N GLU A 234 -9.95 2.93 -1.28
CA GLU A 234 -9.84 4.35 -0.91
C GLU A 234 -9.86 4.51 0.62
N MET A 235 -10.82 3.90 1.31
CA MET A 235 -10.91 3.98 2.78
C MET A 235 -9.62 3.51 3.47
N SER A 236 -9.02 2.42 2.99
CA SER A 236 -7.78 1.88 3.55
C SER A 236 -6.56 2.78 3.28
N LEU A 237 -6.50 3.40 2.10
CA LEU A 237 -5.37 4.23 1.66
C LEU A 237 -5.45 5.66 2.18
N ASP A 238 -6.65 6.22 2.34
CA ASP A 238 -6.82 7.59 2.83
C ASP A 238 -6.24 7.77 4.23
N TYR A 239 -6.37 6.81 5.14
CA TYR A 239 -5.69 6.89 6.44
C TYR A 239 -4.16 7.00 6.28
N HIS A 240 -3.58 6.20 5.39
CA HIS A 240 -2.14 6.24 5.14
C HIS A 240 -1.70 7.63 4.67
N PHE A 241 -2.42 8.21 3.71
CA PHE A 241 -2.07 9.51 3.13
C PHE A 241 -2.47 10.73 3.98
N LEU A 242 -3.53 10.66 4.78
CA LEU A 242 -4.02 11.80 5.58
C LEU A 242 -3.49 11.83 7.01
N VAL A 243 -2.98 10.69 7.50
CA VAL A 243 -2.54 10.59 8.89
C VAL A 243 -1.11 10.09 8.94
N GLU A 244 -0.83 8.90 8.40
CA GLU A 244 0.47 8.26 8.60
C GLU A 244 1.64 9.05 7.99
N GLN A 245 1.50 9.51 6.74
CA GLN A 245 2.57 10.27 6.07
C GLN A 245 2.75 11.66 6.65
N GLU A 246 1.64 12.33 7.00
CA GLU A 246 1.66 13.69 7.55
C GLU A 246 2.28 13.70 8.96
N VAL A 247 1.84 12.79 9.83
CA VAL A 247 2.46 12.63 11.17
C VAL A 247 3.93 12.25 11.03
N GLY A 248 4.28 11.27 10.18
CA GLY A 248 5.67 10.85 9.99
C GLY A 248 6.59 11.97 9.47
N SER A 249 6.10 12.80 8.54
CA SER A 249 6.83 13.97 8.05
C SER A 249 7.10 14.99 9.15
N LEU A 250 6.12 15.28 10.00
CA LEU A 250 6.23 16.34 11.00
C LEU A 250 6.98 15.92 12.25
N THR A 251 6.71 14.74 12.80
CA THR A 251 7.30 14.30 14.07
C THR A 251 8.67 13.66 13.91
N HIS A 252 8.95 13.07 12.73
CA HIS A 252 10.17 12.32 12.49
C HIS A 252 10.94 12.75 11.25
N ALA A 253 10.44 13.70 10.46
CA ALA A 253 11.00 14.04 9.15
C ALA A 253 11.20 12.80 8.25
N PHE A 254 10.31 11.81 8.37
CA PHE A 254 10.36 10.57 7.60
C PHE A 254 9.02 9.84 7.47
N PHE A 255 8.79 9.40 6.25
CA PHE A 255 7.79 8.44 5.83
C PHE A 255 8.40 7.61 4.69
N GLY A 256 7.82 6.46 4.37
CA GLY A 256 8.23 5.70 3.18
C GLY A 256 7.82 6.45 1.92
N PHE A 257 8.75 6.65 0.98
CA PHE A 257 8.42 7.18 -0.35
C PHE A 257 7.44 6.23 -1.05
N ASN A 258 6.40 6.79 -1.67
CA ASN A 258 5.33 5.97 -2.29
C ASN A 258 5.69 5.48 -3.71
N GLY A 259 6.92 5.75 -4.17
CA GLY A 259 7.40 5.37 -5.48
C GLY A 259 7.02 6.33 -6.62
N THR A 260 6.17 7.33 -6.37
CA THR A 260 5.65 8.27 -7.37
C THR A 260 5.07 9.51 -6.67
N ALA A 261 4.74 10.56 -7.44
CA ALA A 261 4.19 11.83 -6.98
C ALA A 261 5.09 12.54 -5.94
N GLY A 262 6.39 12.40 -6.08
CA GLY A 262 7.36 13.08 -5.22
C GLY A 262 8.57 13.58 -6.00
N VAL A 263 9.25 14.55 -5.40
CA VAL A 263 10.44 15.20 -5.93
C VAL A 263 11.61 14.94 -5.00
N TRP A 264 12.66 14.33 -5.54
CA TRP A 264 13.91 14.06 -4.86
C TRP A 264 14.95 15.12 -5.21
N ARG A 265 15.72 15.54 -4.20
CA ARG A 265 17.02 16.17 -4.44
C ARG A 265 17.99 15.13 -4.97
N ILE A 266 18.60 15.39 -6.13
CA ILE A 266 19.48 14.41 -6.78
C ILE A 266 20.72 14.11 -5.90
N SER A 267 21.26 15.10 -5.20
CA SER A 267 22.38 14.87 -4.27
C SER A 267 22.00 13.93 -3.11
N ALA A 268 20.78 14.02 -2.58
CA ALA A 268 20.27 13.12 -1.55
C ALA A 268 20.11 11.68 -2.08
N LEU A 269 19.58 11.54 -3.30
CA LEU A 269 19.46 10.27 -4.00
C LEU A 269 20.84 9.62 -4.23
N ASN A 270 21.82 10.41 -4.66
CA ASN A 270 23.19 9.96 -4.88
C ASN A 270 23.90 9.56 -3.58
N GLU A 271 23.80 10.35 -2.50
CA GLU A 271 24.41 10.01 -1.20
C GLU A 271 23.79 8.74 -0.59
N ALA A 272 22.51 8.49 -0.84
CA ALA A 272 21.84 7.26 -0.45
C ALA A 272 22.32 6.03 -1.26
N GLY A 273 23.01 6.24 -2.38
CA GLY A 273 23.49 5.18 -3.29
C GLY A 273 22.51 4.84 -4.42
N GLY A 274 21.59 5.75 -4.76
CA GLY A 274 20.66 5.63 -5.87
C GLY A 274 19.59 4.54 -5.72
N TRP A 275 18.99 4.16 -6.84
CA TRP A 275 18.00 3.08 -6.92
C TRP A 275 18.67 1.71 -6.77
N LYS A 276 18.09 0.87 -5.90
CA LYS A 276 18.53 -0.52 -5.68
C LYS A 276 17.34 -1.45 -5.89
N ASP A 277 17.57 -2.54 -6.61
CA ASP A 277 16.60 -3.55 -7.01
C ASP A 277 16.61 -4.80 -6.10
N ARG A 278 17.21 -4.70 -4.91
CA ARG A 278 17.34 -5.81 -3.95
C ARG A 278 16.03 -6.32 -3.36
N THR A 279 14.94 -5.57 -3.52
CA THR A 279 13.57 -5.85 -3.04
C THR A 279 12.56 -5.23 -4.01
N THR A 280 11.30 -5.68 -3.97
CA THR A 280 10.18 -5.14 -4.77
C THR A 280 9.67 -3.75 -4.32
N VAL A 281 10.37 -3.11 -3.38
CA VAL A 281 10.06 -1.81 -2.78
C VAL A 281 11.30 -0.91 -2.79
N GLU A 282 11.83 -0.68 -3.99
CA GLU A 282 13.01 0.16 -4.23
C GLU A 282 12.85 1.59 -3.69
N ASP A 283 11.62 2.06 -3.65
CA ASP A 283 11.18 3.36 -3.18
C ASP A 283 11.36 3.51 -1.67
N MET A 284 10.84 2.55 -0.91
CA MET A 284 10.99 2.48 0.54
C MET A 284 12.45 2.24 0.92
N ASP A 285 13.17 1.41 0.16
CA ASP A 285 14.59 1.17 0.35
C ASP A 285 15.41 2.47 0.23
N LEU A 286 15.16 3.25 -0.82
CA LEU A 286 15.79 4.57 -1.01
C LEU A 286 15.43 5.52 0.14
N ALA A 287 14.15 5.57 0.52
CA ALA A 287 13.66 6.41 1.61
C ALA A 287 14.38 6.11 2.93
N VAL A 288 14.49 4.83 3.31
CA VAL A 288 15.18 4.42 4.55
C VAL A 288 16.66 4.80 4.47
N ARG A 289 17.34 4.47 3.36
CA ARG A 289 18.77 4.79 3.19
C ARG A 289 19.05 6.29 3.24
N ALA A 290 18.27 7.11 2.56
CA ALA A 290 18.41 8.56 2.59
C ALA A 290 18.16 9.11 4.00
N SER A 291 17.16 8.59 4.72
CA SER A 291 16.91 9.01 6.10
C SER A 291 18.04 8.62 7.06
N LEU A 292 18.66 7.45 6.86
CA LEU A 292 19.85 7.01 7.59
C LEU A 292 21.10 7.86 7.29
N LYS A 293 21.08 8.66 6.23
CA LYS A 293 22.11 9.67 5.94
C LYS A 293 21.81 11.03 6.58
N GLY A 294 20.61 11.23 7.15
CA GLY A 294 20.20 12.47 7.83
C GLY A 294 19.25 13.35 7.02
N TRP A 295 18.88 12.94 5.80
CA TRP A 295 17.93 13.68 4.96
C TRP A 295 16.53 13.71 5.58
N LYS A 296 15.88 14.88 5.46
CA LYS A 296 14.52 15.13 5.96
C LYS A 296 13.51 15.05 4.82
N PHE A 297 12.32 14.51 5.12
CA PHE A 297 11.23 14.40 4.15
C PHE A 297 10.02 15.26 4.54
N VAL A 298 9.47 15.93 3.54
CA VAL A 298 8.31 16.81 3.66
C VAL A 298 7.13 16.20 2.91
N TYR A 299 5.98 16.12 3.57
CA TYR A 299 4.74 15.64 2.98
C TYR A 299 3.75 16.80 2.82
N LEU A 300 3.21 16.97 1.61
CA LEU A 300 2.23 18.01 1.29
C LEU A 300 0.85 17.37 1.14
N SER A 301 0.06 17.40 2.23
CA SER A 301 -1.25 16.74 2.31
C SER A 301 -2.33 17.41 1.43
N ASP A 302 -2.12 18.66 1.06
CA ASP A 302 -3.02 19.50 0.27
C ASP A 302 -2.67 19.55 -1.23
N LEU A 303 -1.45 19.13 -1.61
CA LEU A 303 -1.06 18.90 -3.00
C LEU A 303 -1.47 17.48 -3.42
N LYS A 304 -2.39 17.38 -4.38
CA LYS A 304 -2.98 16.10 -4.79
C LYS A 304 -2.57 15.75 -6.21
N VAL A 305 -2.14 14.51 -6.42
CA VAL A 305 -1.86 13.95 -7.75
C VAL A 305 -2.85 12.83 -8.05
N LYS A 306 -3.51 12.92 -9.21
CA LYS A 306 -4.53 11.95 -9.61
C LYS A 306 -3.88 10.61 -9.99
N SER A 307 -4.52 9.50 -9.63
CA SER A 307 -4.05 8.12 -9.87
C SER A 307 -5.21 7.12 -9.95
N GLU A 308 -4.95 5.90 -10.41
CA GLU A 308 -5.95 4.82 -10.54
C GLU A 308 -5.73 3.68 -9.53
N LEU A 309 -6.82 3.28 -8.88
CA LEU A 309 -6.89 2.07 -8.04
C LEU A 309 -7.03 0.82 -8.93
N PRO A 310 -6.49 -0.33 -8.50
CA PRO A 310 -6.79 -1.61 -9.11
C PRO A 310 -8.30 -1.90 -9.11
N SER A 311 -8.88 -2.03 -10.30
CA SER A 311 -10.31 -2.30 -10.50
C SER A 311 -10.67 -3.78 -10.39
N THR A 312 -9.70 -4.68 -10.60
CA THR A 312 -9.90 -6.13 -10.50
C THR A 312 -9.29 -6.70 -9.23
N PHE A 313 -9.96 -7.70 -8.63
CA PHE A 313 -9.47 -8.33 -7.40
C PHE A 313 -8.11 -9.02 -7.59
N LYS A 314 -7.87 -9.59 -8.77
CA LYS A 314 -6.58 -10.18 -9.14
C LYS A 314 -5.46 -9.13 -9.09
N ALA A 315 -5.64 -7.98 -9.75
CA ALA A 315 -4.66 -6.90 -9.73
C ALA A 315 -4.43 -6.35 -8.32
N TYR A 316 -5.50 -6.17 -7.55
CA TYR A 316 -5.42 -5.73 -6.16
C TYR A 316 -4.62 -6.71 -5.28
N ARG A 317 -4.84 -8.02 -5.41
CA ARG A 317 -4.07 -9.05 -4.68
C ARG A 317 -2.57 -9.00 -4.98
N TYR A 318 -2.18 -8.83 -6.24
CA TYR A 318 -0.77 -8.71 -6.59
C TYR A 318 -0.16 -7.43 -6.03
N GLN A 319 -0.89 -6.32 -6.07
CA GLN A 319 -0.45 -5.06 -5.46
C GLN A 319 -0.22 -5.23 -3.95
N GLN A 320 -1.21 -5.76 -3.22
CA GLN A 320 -1.11 -5.99 -1.78
C GLN A 320 -0.02 -6.99 -1.42
N HIS A 321 0.19 -8.03 -2.24
CA HIS A 321 1.30 -8.95 -2.05
C HIS A 321 2.65 -8.23 -2.07
N ARG A 322 2.91 -7.40 -3.09
CA ARG A 322 4.17 -6.62 -3.18
C ARG A 322 4.31 -5.65 -2.00
N TRP A 323 3.23 -4.96 -1.63
CA TRP A 323 3.23 -3.94 -0.58
C TRP A 323 3.33 -4.51 0.84
N SER A 324 3.06 -5.80 1.05
CA SER A 324 3.28 -6.47 2.34
C SER A 324 4.55 -7.32 2.37
N CYS A 325 4.87 -8.02 1.28
CA CYS A 325 6.09 -8.85 1.16
C CYS A 325 7.35 -7.99 1.09
N GLY A 326 7.33 -6.93 0.26
CA GLY A 326 8.47 -6.06 0.03
C GLY A 326 9.01 -5.42 1.31
N PRO A 327 8.18 -4.70 2.10
CA PRO A 327 8.64 -4.06 3.34
C PRO A 327 9.13 -5.06 4.40
N ALA A 328 8.51 -6.23 4.48
CA ALA A 328 8.93 -7.30 5.39
C ALA A 328 10.33 -7.84 5.04
N ASN A 329 10.58 -8.09 3.75
CA ASN A 329 11.89 -8.49 3.26
C ASN A 329 12.93 -7.36 3.45
N LEU A 330 12.54 -6.12 3.16
CA LEU A 330 13.39 -4.95 3.36
C LEU A 330 13.80 -4.81 4.83
N PHE A 331 12.86 -4.98 5.77
CA PHE A 331 13.15 -4.94 7.19
C PHE A 331 14.22 -5.95 7.59
N ARG A 332 14.07 -7.21 7.17
CA ARG A 332 15.07 -8.27 7.41
C ARG A 332 16.45 -7.88 6.89
N LYS A 333 16.53 -7.31 5.68
CA LYS A 333 17.80 -6.91 5.06
C LYS A 333 18.43 -5.67 5.69
N MET A 334 17.63 -4.71 6.16
CA MET A 334 18.10 -3.42 6.67
C MET A 334 18.20 -3.33 8.19
N ALA A 335 17.61 -4.25 8.95
CA ALA A 335 17.54 -4.15 10.42
C ALA A 335 18.92 -3.89 11.06
N MET A 336 19.94 -4.68 10.69
CA MET A 336 21.30 -4.51 11.22
C MET A 336 21.98 -3.23 10.73
N GLU A 337 21.70 -2.79 9.50
CA GLU A 337 22.20 -1.52 8.96
C GLU A 337 21.63 -0.32 9.75
N ILE A 338 20.34 -0.36 10.09
CA ILE A 338 19.67 0.67 10.90
C ILE A 338 20.24 0.72 12.31
N ILE A 339 20.41 -0.45 12.97
CA ILE A 339 20.93 -0.54 14.34
C ILE A 339 22.35 0.04 14.42
N ARG A 340 23.22 -0.36 13.49
CA ARG A 340 24.65 0.02 13.48
C ARG A 340 24.91 1.43 12.95
N ASN A 341 23.93 2.11 12.34
CA ASN A 341 24.11 3.45 11.81
C ASN A 341 24.52 4.45 12.91
N LYS A 342 25.57 5.24 12.70
CA LYS A 342 26.03 6.23 13.70
C LYS A 342 25.59 7.68 13.39
N LYS A 343 25.02 7.93 12.21
CA LYS A 343 24.62 9.27 11.77
C LYS A 343 23.30 9.71 12.39
N VAL A 344 22.34 8.80 12.58
CA VAL A 344 21.01 9.13 13.11
C VAL A 344 20.87 8.84 14.60
N THR A 345 19.99 9.59 15.25
CA THR A 345 19.70 9.47 16.69
C THR A 345 19.10 8.11 17.05
N MET A 346 19.28 7.68 18.30
CA MET A 346 18.67 6.43 18.79
C MET A 346 17.14 6.45 18.70
N TRP A 347 16.52 7.61 18.92
CA TRP A 347 15.07 7.78 18.76
C TRP A 347 14.62 7.54 17.31
N LYS A 348 15.36 8.05 16.33
CA LYS A 348 15.07 7.81 14.91
C LYS A 348 15.16 6.33 14.57
N LYS A 349 16.18 5.63 15.06
CA LYS A 349 16.32 4.17 14.87
C LYS A 349 15.17 3.41 15.48
N PHE A 350 14.80 3.75 16.72
CA PHE A 350 13.66 3.16 17.40
C PHE A 350 12.39 3.35 16.58
N TYR A 351 12.09 4.57 16.14
CA TYR A 351 10.94 4.85 15.30
C TYR A 351 10.93 4.04 14.00
N VAL A 352 12.05 3.96 13.27
CA VAL A 352 12.14 3.22 12.01
C VAL A 352 11.95 1.71 12.23
N ILE A 353 12.60 1.13 13.25
CA ILE A 353 12.53 -0.31 13.54
C ILE A 353 11.17 -0.69 14.13
N TYR A 354 10.81 -0.04 15.25
CA TYR A 354 9.64 -0.38 16.03
C TYR A 354 8.36 0.10 15.35
N SER A 355 8.17 1.40 15.17
CA SER A 355 6.91 1.94 14.65
C SER A 355 6.74 1.66 13.16
N PHE A 356 7.71 2.09 12.34
CA PHE A 356 7.59 2.04 10.88
C PHE A 356 7.61 0.61 10.33
N PHE A 357 8.61 -0.22 10.68
CA PHE A 357 8.67 -1.59 10.18
C PHE A 357 7.86 -2.59 11.02
N PHE A 358 8.14 -2.70 12.32
CA PHE A 358 7.59 -3.78 13.13
C PHE A 358 6.09 -3.63 13.36
N VAL A 359 5.62 -2.50 13.88
CA VAL A 359 4.18 -2.31 14.15
C VAL A 359 3.38 -2.18 12.86
N ARG A 360 3.75 -1.26 11.95
CA ARG A 360 2.93 -0.97 10.76
C ARG A 360 3.01 -1.98 9.64
N LYS A 361 4.19 -2.55 9.35
CA LYS A 361 4.38 -3.44 8.18
C LYS A 361 4.35 -4.92 8.54
N ILE A 362 4.54 -5.28 9.81
CA ILE A 362 4.51 -6.67 10.26
C ILE A 362 3.29 -6.93 11.15
N ILE A 363 3.22 -6.33 12.33
CA ILE A 363 2.16 -6.59 13.32
C ILE A 363 0.79 -6.29 12.73
N ALA A 364 0.60 -5.12 12.13
CA ALA A 364 -0.71 -4.72 11.58
C ALA A 364 -1.27 -5.72 10.56
N HIS A 365 -0.41 -6.37 9.78
CA HIS A 365 -0.80 -7.40 8.82
C HIS A 365 -1.09 -8.72 9.52
N VAL A 366 -0.17 -9.19 10.37
CA VAL A 366 -0.23 -10.51 11.02
C VAL A 366 -1.34 -10.60 12.07
N VAL A 367 -1.49 -9.60 12.95
CA VAL A 367 -2.43 -9.65 14.07
C VAL A 367 -3.87 -9.62 13.59
N THR A 368 -4.18 -8.84 12.54
CA THR A 368 -5.54 -8.69 12.03
C THR A 368 -6.09 -10.04 11.55
N PHE A 369 -5.32 -10.78 10.75
CA PHE A 369 -5.75 -12.10 10.30
C PHE A 369 -5.71 -13.13 11.43
N THR A 370 -4.57 -13.24 12.09
CA THR A 370 -4.33 -14.29 13.10
C THR A 370 -5.33 -14.15 14.24
N PHE A 371 -5.55 -12.95 14.77
CA PHE A 371 -6.45 -12.77 15.90
C PHE A 371 -7.91 -12.93 15.49
N TYR A 372 -8.38 -12.19 14.49
CA TYR A 372 -9.82 -12.11 14.20
C TYR A 372 -10.36 -13.22 13.29
N CYS A 373 -9.51 -13.89 12.51
CA CYS A 373 -9.93 -14.96 11.59
C CYS A 373 -9.44 -16.36 12.00
N VAL A 374 -8.54 -16.48 12.98
CA VAL A 374 -7.99 -17.78 13.42
C VAL A 374 -8.16 -17.98 14.93
N ILE A 375 -7.56 -17.13 15.76
CA ILE A 375 -7.53 -17.34 17.21
C ILE A 375 -8.90 -17.10 17.87
N LEU A 376 -9.59 -16.00 17.55
CA LEU A 376 -10.92 -15.72 18.09
C LEU A 376 -11.94 -16.83 17.74
N PRO A 377 -12.06 -17.28 16.47
CA PRO A 377 -12.90 -18.44 16.15
C PRO A 377 -12.43 -19.75 16.83
N ALA A 378 -11.12 -19.96 17.02
CA ALA A 378 -10.64 -21.15 17.73
C ALA A 378 -11.04 -21.16 19.22
N THR A 379 -11.12 -19.98 19.85
CA THR A 379 -11.53 -19.87 21.27
C THR A 379 -12.99 -20.25 21.49
N VAL A 380 -13.84 -20.12 20.49
CA VAL A 380 -15.22 -20.62 20.53
C VAL A 380 -15.26 -22.14 20.71
N LEU A 381 -14.33 -22.87 20.09
CA LEU A 381 -14.25 -24.33 20.18
C LEU A 381 -13.62 -24.79 21.52
N VAL A 382 -13.02 -23.88 22.28
CA VAL A 382 -12.29 -24.15 23.53
C VAL A 382 -12.76 -23.18 24.63
N PRO A 383 -13.94 -23.41 25.22
CA PRO A 383 -14.55 -22.51 26.21
C PRO A 383 -13.72 -22.21 27.47
N GLU A 384 -12.65 -22.96 27.76
CA GLU A 384 -11.71 -22.67 28.86
C GLU A 384 -10.81 -21.46 28.59
N VAL A 385 -10.79 -20.97 27.35
CA VAL A 385 -9.99 -19.81 26.93
C VAL A 385 -10.92 -18.64 26.67
N GLU A 386 -10.94 -17.69 27.60
CA GLU A 386 -11.71 -16.47 27.46
C GLU A 386 -10.87 -15.37 26.82
N VAL A 387 -11.47 -14.68 25.83
CA VAL A 387 -10.89 -13.49 25.23
C VAL A 387 -11.54 -12.26 25.85
N PRO A 388 -10.77 -11.31 26.41
CA PRO A 388 -11.35 -10.14 27.05
C PRO A 388 -12.02 -9.20 26.03
N LYS A 389 -13.17 -8.65 26.40
CA LYS A 389 -13.98 -7.76 25.54
C LYS A 389 -13.22 -6.52 25.05
N TRP A 390 -12.30 -5.98 25.85
CA TRP A 390 -11.50 -4.83 25.44
C TRP A 390 -10.61 -5.15 24.23
N GLY A 391 -10.09 -6.37 24.14
CA GLY A 391 -9.25 -6.80 23.03
C GLY A 391 -10.06 -7.20 21.80
N ALA A 392 -11.14 -7.95 22.00
CA ALA A 392 -11.97 -8.44 20.90
C ALA A 392 -12.89 -7.37 20.28
N VAL A 393 -13.30 -6.35 21.04
CA VAL A 393 -14.33 -5.38 20.62
C VAL A 393 -13.82 -3.95 20.69
N TYR A 394 -13.35 -3.48 21.85
CA TYR A 394 -13.08 -2.04 22.03
C TYR A 394 -11.89 -1.56 21.21
N ILE A 395 -10.75 -2.25 21.29
CA ILE A 395 -9.55 -1.92 20.50
C ILE A 395 -9.84 -1.86 18.99
N PRO A 396 -10.37 -2.93 18.35
CA PRO A 396 -10.62 -2.89 16.91
C PRO A 396 -11.66 -1.84 16.54
N SER A 397 -12.70 -1.62 17.35
CA SER A 397 -13.69 -0.59 17.09
C SER A 397 -13.07 0.81 17.06
N ILE A 398 -12.22 1.13 18.05
CA ILE A 398 -11.54 2.43 18.11
C ILE A 398 -10.56 2.58 16.94
N ILE A 399 -9.75 1.55 16.64
CA ILE A 399 -8.83 1.59 15.48
C ILE A 399 -9.60 1.83 14.18
N THR A 400 -10.73 1.14 14.00
CA THR A 400 -11.57 1.27 12.80
C THR A 400 -12.15 2.68 12.70
N LEU A 401 -12.66 3.23 13.80
CA LEU A 401 -13.18 4.61 13.84
C LEU A 401 -12.08 5.63 13.51
N LEU A 402 -10.90 5.49 14.11
CA LEU A 402 -9.75 6.37 13.83
C LEU A 402 -9.34 6.33 12.36
N ASN A 403 -9.38 5.14 11.73
CA ASN A 403 -9.09 5.02 10.32
C ASN A 403 -10.20 5.61 9.43
N ALA A 404 -11.47 5.39 9.79
CA ALA A 404 -12.64 5.83 9.01
C ALA A 404 -12.76 7.37 8.94
N VAL A 405 -12.19 8.11 9.90
CA VAL A 405 -12.11 9.58 9.87
C VAL A 405 -11.38 10.10 8.61
N GLY A 406 -10.50 9.30 8.00
CA GLY A 406 -9.83 9.64 6.75
C GLY A 406 -10.78 9.79 5.56
N THR A 407 -11.91 9.08 5.56
CA THR A 407 -12.87 9.03 4.44
C THR A 407 -14.33 9.15 4.95
N PRO A 408 -14.75 10.33 5.45
CA PRO A 408 -16.08 10.49 6.06
C PRO A 408 -17.24 10.12 5.13
N ARG A 409 -17.08 10.34 3.82
CA ARG A 409 -18.09 10.03 2.80
C ARG A 409 -18.48 8.54 2.74
N SER A 410 -17.60 7.66 3.20
CA SER A 410 -17.77 6.20 3.12
C SER A 410 -18.03 5.57 4.49
N PHE A 411 -18.34 6.37 5.52
CA PHE A 411 -18.56 5.88 6.89
C PHE A 411 -19.68 4.83 6.98
N HIS A 412 -20.72 4.95 6.16
CA HIS A 412 -21.82 3.99 6.07
C HIS A 412 -21.38 2.58 5.62
N LEU A 413 -20.18 2.45 5.02
CA LEU A 413 -19.62 1.18 4.56
C LEU A 413 -18.69 0.53 5.58
N ILE A 414 -18.55 1.09 6.80
CA ILE A 414 -17.55 0.66 7.79
C ILE A 414 -17.62 -0.84 8.11
N ILE A 415 -18.82 -1.41 8.22
CA ILE A 415 -19.01 -2.84 8.51
C ILE A 415 -18.47 -3.69 7.35
N LEU A 416 -18.89 -3.37 6.12
CA LEU A 416 -18.42 -4.08 4.92
C LEU A 416 -16.90 -3.93 4.75
N TRP A 417 -16.36 -2.76 5.07
CA TRP A 417 -14.95 -2.46 5.00
C TRP A 417 -14.14 -3.32 5.99
N ILE A 418 -14.58 -3.47 7.25
CA ILE A 418 -13.94 -4.38 8.23
C ILE A 418 -13.91 -5.81 7.70
N LEU A 419 -15.06 -6.31 7.21
CA LEU A 419 -15.16 -7.68 6.69
C LEU A 419 -14.20 -7.91 5.53
N PHE A 420 -14.12 -6.94 4.60
CA PHE A 420 -13.21 -6.99 3.46
C PHE A 420 -11.74 -6.88 3.88
N GLU A 421 -11.39 -5.97 4.79
CA GLU A 421 -10.03 -5.82 5.32
C GLU A 421 -9.55 -7.08 6.04
N ASN A 422 -10.45 -7.80 6.72
CA ASN A 422 -10.17 -9.09 7.34
C ASN A 422 -9.86 -10.16 6.29
N VAL A 423 -10.58 -10.23 5.17
CA VAL A 423 -10.21 -11.12 4.05
C VAL A 423 -8.84 -10.73 3.48
N MET A 424 -8.62 -9.44 3.24
CA MET A 424 -7.34 -8.93 2.74
C MET A 424 -6.18 -9.12 3.71
N SER A 425 -6.46 -9.16 5.02
CA SER A 425 -5.44 -9.43 6.04
C SER A 425 -4.82 -10.82 5.89
N MET A 426 -5.56 -11.81 5.37
CA MET A 426 -5.02 -13.13 5.04
C MET A 426 -3.93 -13.03 3.97
N HIS A 427 -4.22 -12.29 2.88
CA HIS A 427 -3.27 -12.09 1.79
C HIS A 427 -2.03 -11.31 2.25
N ARG A 428 -2.23 -10.24 3.03
CA ARG A 428 -1.15 -9.43 3.59
C ARG A 428 -0.30 -10.23 4.56
N THR A 429 -0.90 -11.02 5.46
CA THR A 429 -0.18 -11.91 6.40
C THR A 429 0.67 -12.91 5.65
N LYS A 430 0.10 -13.61 4.67
CA LYS A 430 0.85 -14.57 3.84
C LYS A 430 2.05 -13.90 3.15
N ALA A 431 1.84 -12.73 2.55
CA ALA A 431 2.89 -11.98 1.87
C ALA A 431 3.98 -11.50 2.85
N THR A 432 3.61 -10.99 4.03
CA THR A 432 4.55 -10.59 5.08
C THR A 432 5.41 -11.76 5.55
N LEU A 433 4.81 -12.94 5.79
CA LEU A 433 5.56 -14.12 6.20
C LEU A 433 6.53 -14.58 5.08
N ILE A 434 6.08 -14.59 3.83
CA ILE A 434 6.94 -14.88 2.67
C ILE A 434 8.14 -13.92 2.62
N GLY A 435 7.90 -12.62 2.80
CA GLY A 435 8.94 -11.59 2.83
C GLY A 435 9.92 -11.75 4.00
N LEU A 436 9.43 -12.05 5.21
CA LEU A 436 10.27 -12.26 6.38
C LEU A 436 11.15 -13.51 6.25
N PHE A 437 10.59 -14.61 5.74
CA PHE A 437 11.31 -15.88 5.63
C PHE A 437 12.09 -16.04 4.32
N GLU A 438 12.01 -15.08 3.41
CA GLU A 438 12.58 -15.17 2.06
C GLU A 438 12.12 -16.44 1.31
N ALA A 439 10.84 -16.80 1.47
CA ALA A 439 10.24 -17.97 0.81
C ALA A 439 10.03 -17.73 -0.71
N GLY A 440 9.49 -18.71 -1.44
CA GLY A 440 9.26 -18.54 -2.89
C GLY A 440 8.39 -17.31 -3.24
N ARG A 441 8.70 -16.64 -4.37
CA ARG A 441 8.01 -15.45 -4.94
C ARG A 441 8.29 -14.09 -4.28
N VAL A 442 9.29 -13.98 -3.41
CA VAL A 442 9.66 -12.71 -2.74
C VAL A 442 10.05 -11.58 -3.69
N ASN A 443 10.64 -11.93 -4.84
CA ASN A 443 11.06 -10.97 -5.86
C ASN A 443 10.14 -10.99 -7.10
N GLU A 444 8.98 -11.66 -7.03
CA GLU A 444 8.05 -11.73 -8.17
C GLU A 444 7.37 -10.37 -8.33
N TRP A 445 7.69 -9.68 -9.43
CA TRP A 445 7.04 -8.43 -9.80
C TRP A 445 6.03 -8.70 -10.92
N VAL A 446 4.75 -8.64 -10.56
CA VAL A 446 3.64 -8.73 -11.52
C VAL A 446 3.06 -7.32 -11.71
N VAL A 447 2.89 -6.91 -12.96
CA VAL A 447 2.28 -5.62 -13.31
C VAL A 447 0.85 -5.57 -12.81
N THR A 448 0.47 -4.43 -12.27
CA THR A 448 -0.92 -4.13 -11.95
C THR A 448 -1.54 -3.46 -13.18
N GLU A 449 -2.35 -4.20 -13.95
CA GLU A 449 -3.04 -3.67 -15.14
C GLU A 449 -3.86 -2.42 -14.79
N LYS A 450 -3.81 -1.42 -15.68
CA LYS A 450 -4.51 -0.13 -15.58
C LYS A 450 -5.59 -0.05 -16.64
N LEU A 451 -6.70 0.64 -16.35
CA LEU A 451 -7.86 0.70 -17.24
C LEU A 451 -8.03 2.05 -17.96
N GLY A 452 -7.30 3.09 -17.56
CA GLY A 452 -7.37 4.41 -18.18
C GLY A 452 -8.70 5.12 -17.93
N ASP A 453 -9.30 4.93 -16.76
CA ASP A 453 -10.61 5.49 -16.40
C ASP A 453 -10.63 7.02 -16.40
N ALA A 454 -9.49 7.69 -16.21
CA ALA A 454 -9.40 9.14 -16.38
C ALA A 454 -9.76 9.63 -17.80
N LEU A 455 -9.52 8.82 -18.85
CA LEU A 455 -9.95 9.14 -20.23
C LEU A 455 -11.47 9.04 -20.40
N LYS A 456 -12.11 8.10 -19.69
CA LYS A 456 -13.56 7.86 -19.76
C LYS A 456 -14.38 8.96 -19.08
N ILE A 457 -13.80 9.70 -18.13
CA ILE A 457 -14.46 10.86 -17.51
C ILE A 457 -14.49 12.07 -18.47
N LYS A 458 -13.46 12.22 -19.34
CA LYS A 458 -13.39 13.32 -20.32
C LYS A 458 -14.10 13.02 -21.65
N SER A 459 -14.25 11.76 -22.00
CA SER A 459 -15.00 11.33 -23.17
C SER A 459 -16.19 10.51 -22.71
N GLY A 460 -17.42 11.01 -22.87
CA GLY A 460 -18.66 10.30 -22.49
C GLY A 460 -18.94 9.01 -23.27
N GLY A 461 -17.91 8.32 -23.74
CA GLY A 461 -17.99 7.08 -24.51
C GLY A 461 -18.14 5.87 -23.59
N LYS A 462 -19.30 5.22 -23.68
CA LYS A 462 -19.53 3.88 -23.11
C LYS A 462 -18.54 2.89 -23.72
N ALA A 463 -17.61 2.38 -22.91
CA ALA A 463 -16.72 1.30 -23.33
C ALA A 463 -17.53 0.02 -23.61
N ALA A 464 -17.22 -0.63 -24.73
CA ALA A 464 -17.89 -1.85 -25.19
C ALA A 464 -17.68 -3.00 -24.20
N ARG A 465 -18.80 -3.60 -23.76
CA ARG A 465 -18.87 -4.73 -22.83
C ARG A 465 -18.53 -6.03 -23.56
N LYS A 466 -17.61 -6.83 -23.02
CA LYS A 466 -17.48 -8.25 -23.38
C LYS A 466 -18.11 -9.13 -22.29
N PRO A 467 -19.21 -9.85 -22.56
CA PRO A 467 -19.73 -10.86 -21.67
C PRO A 467 -19.19 -12.23 -22.11
N HIS A 468 -18.34 -12.86 -21.28
CA HIS A 468 -18.26 -14.32 -21.10
C HIS A 468 -16.94 -14.69 -20.41
N ILE A 469 -16.97 -15.13 -19.15
CA ILE A 469 -15.81 -15.80 -18.55
C ILE A 469 -16.28 -16.94 -17.63
N ARG A 470 -15.72 -18.14 -17.87
CA ARG A 470 -16.01 -19.44 -17.24
C ARG A 470 -15.88 -19.45 -15.71
N PHE A 471 -16.80 -20.14 -15.04
CA PHE A 471 -16.89 -20.30 -13.57
C PHE A 471 -15.67 -21.00 -12.94
N ASN A 472 -15.06 -21.98 -13.63
CA ASN A 472 -13.99 -22.82 -13.06
C ASN A 472 -12.62 -22.13 -12.85
N GLY A 473 -12.42 -20.91 -13.36
CA GLY A 473 -11.17 -20.15 -13.15
C GLY A 473 -11.22 -19.17 -11.98
N ARG A 474 -12.32 -19.12 -11.22
CA ARG A 474 -12.61 -18.05 -10.23
C ARG A 474 -12.53 -18.48 -8.77
N LEU A 475 -12.40 -19.79 -8.50
CA LEU A 475 -12.43 -20.29 -7.14
C LEU A 475 -11.08 -20.02 -6.44
N HIS A 476 -11.15 -19.35 -5.30
CA HIS A 476 -10.02 -19.13 -4.42
C HIS A 476 -10.15 -20.05 -3.19
N PHE A 477 -9.54 -21.23 -3.29
CA PHE A 477 -9.71 -22.31 -2.31
C PHE A 477 -9.27 -21.95 -0.89
N LEU A 478 -8.29 -21.07 -0.72
CA LEU A 478 -7.85 -20.65 0.63
C LEU A 478 -8.94 -19.84 1.32
N GLU A 479 -9.54 -18.90 0.59
CA GLU A 479 -10.64 -18.06 1.05
C GLU A 479 -11.87 -18.91 1.36
N LEU A 480 -12.20 -19.88 0.51
CA LEU A 480 -13.28 -20.84 0.76
C LEU A 480 -13.01 -21.70 2.00
N GLY A 481 -11.77 -22.17 2.19
CA GLY A 481 -11.37 -22.96 3.36
C GLY A 481 -11.49 -22.17 4.66
N VAL A 482 -11.03 -20.92 4.69
CA VAL A 482 -11.19 -20.03 5.85
C VAL A 482 -12.67 -19.70 6.08
N GLY A 483 -13.43 -19.45 5.00
CA GLY A 483 -14.88 -19.23 5.08
C GLY A 483 -15.63 -20.41 5.70
N ALA A 484 -15.29 -21.64 5.31
CA ALA A 484 -15.85 -22.87 5.87
C ALA A 484 -15.46 -23.06 7.35
N TYR A 485 -14.20 -22.81 7.69
CA TYR A 485 -13.73 -22.85 9.08
C TYR A 485 -14.52 -21.87 9.97
N LEU A 486 -14.65 -20.61 9.55
CA LEU A 486 -15.42 -19.59 10.27
C LEU A 486 -16.90 -19.95 10.38
N PHE A 487 -17.48 -20.53 9.34
CA PHE A 487 -18.87 -20.99 9.33
C PHE A 487 -19.09 -22.07 10.41
N LEU A 488 -18.21 -23.08 10.46
CA LEU A 488 -18.28 -24.16 11.45
C LEU A 488 -18.13 -23.63 12.88
N CYS A 489 -17.18 -22.72 13.11
CA CYS A 489 -17.05 -22.03 14.40
C CYS A 489 -18.33 -21.24 14.74
N GLY A 490 -18.94 -20.56 13.77
CA GLY A 490 -20.20 -19.83 13.95
C GLY A 490 -21.37 -20.74 14.34
N CYS A 491 -21.50 -21.89 13.67
CA CYS A 491 -22.50 -22.91 14.02
C CYS A 491 -22.29 -23.44 15.45
N TYR A 492 -21.04 -23.68 15.83
CA TYR A 492 -20.71 -24.13 17.19
C TYR A 492 -21.04 -23.07 18.24
N ASP A 493 -20.67 -21.80 18.02
CA ASP A 493 -20.98 -20.71 18.95
C ASP A 493 -22.49 -20.48 19.06
N LEU A 494 -23.25 -20.65 17.99
CA LEU A 494 -24.70 -20.55 18.02
C LEU A 494 -25.34 -21.66 18.88
N ALA A 495 -24.80 -22.88 18.82
CA ALA A 495 -25.34 -24.03 19.54
C ALA A 495 -24.89 -24.11 21.01
N PHE A 496 -23.64 -23.72 21.30
CA PHE A 496 -22.99 -23.96 22.60
C PHE A 496 -22.30 -22.73 23.19
N GLY A 497 -22.20 -21.64 22.44
CA GLY A 497 -21.46 -20.45 22.83
C GLY A 497 -22.20 -19.58 23.83
N LYS A 498 -21.43 -18.84 24.63
CA LYS A 498 -21.95 -17.88 25.64
C LYS A 498 -21.79 -16.42 25.21
N ASN A 499 -20.85 -16.13 24.33
CA ASN A 499 -20.41 -14.77 24.01
C ASN A 499 -21.02 -14.19 22.72
N HIS A 500 -21.88 -14.94 22.04
CA HIS A 500 -22.62 -14.50 20.84
C HIS A 500 -21.71 -13.98 19.71
N PHE A 501 -20.50 -14.53 19.57
CA PHE A 501 -19.58 -14.22 18.47
C PHE A 501 -20.09 -14.74 17.12
N PHE A 502 -21.07 -15.65 17.10
CA PHE A 502 -21.65 -16.22 15.88
C PHE A 502 -22.09 -15.16 14.86
N ILE A 503 -22.58 -13.99 15.29
CA ILE A 503 -22.97 -12.89 14.39
C ILE A 503 -21.77 -12.44 13.56
N TYR A 504 -20.65 -12.12 14.23
CA TYR A 504 -19.41 -11.74 13.58
C TYR A 504 -18.86 -12.89 12.70
N LEU A 505 -18.87 -14.13 13.20
CA LEU A 505 -18.35 -15.29 12.49
C LEU A 505 -19.11 -15.58 11.20
N PHE A 506 -20.45 -15.52 11.22
CA PHE A 506 -21.26 -15.69 10.01
C PHE A 506 -21.05 -14.56 9.02
N MET A 507 -21.02 -13.30 9.47
CA MET A 507 -20.74 -12.16 8.59
C MET A 507 -19.35 -12.27 7.93
N GLN A 508 -18.34 -12.65 8.71
CA GLN A 508 -16.98 -12.84 8.20
C GLN A 508 -16.89 -14.03 7.25
N SER A 509 -17.55 -15.14 7.58
CA SER A 509 -17.64 -16.33 6.72
C SER A 509 -18.26 -15.99 5.36
N ILE A 510 -19.38 -15.25 5.34
CA ILE A 510 -20.02 -14.77 4.11
C ILE A 510 -19.04 -13.94 3.28
N ALA A 511 -18.30 -13.02 3.89
CA ALA A 511 -17.31 -12.20 3.18
C ALA A 511 -16.20 -13.06 2.53
N PHE A 512 -15.69 -14.06 3.25
CA PHE A 512 -14.72 -15.02 2.71
C PHE A 512 -15.28 -15.86 1.57
N PHE A 513 -16.54 -16.30 1.65
CA PHE A 513 -17.19 -17.03 0.54
C PHE A 513 -17.42 -16.14 -0.69
N VAL A 514 -17.88 -14.90 -0.51
CA VAL A 514 -18.10 -13.95 -1.60
C VAL A 514 -16.80 -13.66 -2.36
N VAL A 515 -15.70 -13.45 -1.63
CA VAL A 515 -14.37 -13.32 -2.24
C VAL A 515 -13.91 -14.65 -2.84
N GLY A 516 -14.14 -15.77 -2.14
CA GLY A 516 -13.71 -17.11 -2.53
C GLY A 516 -14.34 -17.64 -3.81
N VAL A 517 -15.57 -17.26 -4.13
CA VAL A 517 -16.24 -17.57 -5.41
C VAL A 517 -15.83 -16.59 -6.51
N GLY A 518 -15.08 -15.54 -6.16
CA GLY A 518 -14.55 -14.55 -7.08
C GLY A 518 -15.57 -13.50 -7.51
N TYR A 519 -16.56 -13.16 -6.68
CA TYR A 519 -17.60 -12.17 -7.01
C TYR A 519 -17.13 -10.71 -6.81
N VAL A 520 -15.94 -10.48 -6.25
CA VAL A 520 -15.39 -9.16 -5.93
C VAL A 520 -14.50 -8.63 -7.06
N GLY A 521 -14.59 -7.32 -7.34
CA GLY A 521 -13.80 -6.67 -8.40
C GLY A 521 -14.23 -7.09 -9.82
N ILE A 522 -15.45 -7.60 -9.96
CA ILE A 522 -16.14 -7.82 -11.23
C ILE A 522 -17.20 -6.74 -11.33
N TYR A 523 -17.10 -5.85 -12.33
CA TYR A 523 -18.13 -4.85 -12.60
C TYR A 523 -19.56 -5.41 -12.59
N VAL A 524 -20.44 -4.89 -11.71
CA VAL A 524 -21.87 -4.56 -11.96
C VAL A 524 -22.30 -3.50 -10.90
N PRO A 525 -22.83 -2.32 -11.27
CA PRO A 525 -24.28 -2.22 -11.44
C PRO A 525 -24.70 -1.60 -12.77
N SER A 526 -25.74 -2.20 -13.35
CA SER A 526 -26.70 -1.49 -14.19
C SER A 526 -27.82 -0.98 -13.29
N SER A 527 -27.80 0.32 -13.02
CA SER A 527 -28.98 1.12 -12.65
C SER A 527 -28.59 2.58 -12.80
#